data_AF-A0A455UC88-F1
#
_entry.id   AF-A0A455UC88-F1
#
_cell.length_a   1.000
_cell.length_b   1.000
_cell.length_c   1.000
_cell.angle_alpha   90.00
_cell.angle_beta   90.00
_cell.angle_gamma   90.00
#
_symmetry.space_group_name_H-M   'P 1'
#
loop_
_entity.id
_entity.type
_entity.pdbx_description
1 polymer ?
#
loop_
_entity_poly.entity_id
_entity_poly.type
_entity_poly.pdbx_seq_one_letter_code
_entity_poly.pdbx_strand_id
1 'polypeptide(L)' 'MSQNSLSPSFDPTLTGEKDLGYMLHDIDFANGKTSRFFRAKMQDGVIEVPPFQEALA' A
#
# COMPACT_ATOMS: atom_id res chain seq x y z
N MET A 1 -2.47 21.58 30.38
CA MET A 1 -1.93 21.13 29.08
C MET A 1 -2.38 19.69 28.89
N SER A 2 -3.45 19.44 28.14
CA SER A 2 -3.78 18.10 27.64
C SER A 2 -4.47 18.29 26.29
N GLN A 3 -3.65 18.40 25.25
CA GLN A 3 -4.13 18.31 23.87
C GLN A 3 -4.73 16.91 23.71
N ASN A 4 -6.05 16.81 23.62
CA ASN A 4 -6.75 15.58 23.29
C ASN A 4 -6.52 15.34 21.78
N SER A 5 -5.46 14.61 21.47
CA SER A 5 -5.09 14.24 20.10
C SER A 5 -6.15 13.32 19.52
N LEU A 6 -7.17 13.90 18.85
CA LEU A 6 -8.12 13.16 18.02
C LEU A 6 -7.41 12.70 16.74
N SER A 7 -6.46 11.78 16.88
CA SER A 7 -6.07 10.92 15.77
C SER A 7 -7.33 10.18 15.34
N PRO A 8 -7.69 10.14 14.04
CA PRO A 8 -8.82 9.31 13.63
C PRO A 8 -8.56 7.88 14.14
N SER A 9 -9.51 7.35 14.90
CA SER A 9 -9.44 5.95 15.32
C SER A 9 -9.51 5.11 14.05
N PHE A 10 -8.46 4.36 13.75
CA PHE A 10 -8.47 3.40 12.64
C PHE A 10 -9.59 2.38 12.87
N ASP A 11 -10.23 1.93 11.79
CA ASP A 11 -11.25 0.89 11.86
C ASP A 11 -10.61 -0.39 12.43
N PRO A 12 -11.13 -0.97 13.54
CA PRO A 12 -10.56 -2.18 14.15
C PRO A 12 -10.43 -3.35 13.17
N THR A 13 -11.25 -3.40 12.12
CA THR A 13 -11.17 -4.44 11.08
C THR A 13 -9.89 -4.36 10.26
N LEU A 14 -9.15 -3.24 10.29
CA LEU A 14 -7.89 -3.05 9.57
C LEU A 14 -6.65 -3.46 10.37
N THR A 15 -6.83 -3.83 11.64
CA THR A 15 -5.72 -4.27 12.50
C THR A 15 -5.08 -5.58 12.02
N GLY A 16 -3.79 -5.73 12.30
CA GLY A 16 -2.99 -6.91 11.95
C GLY A 16 -2.46 -6.92 10.51
N GLU A 17 -1.81 -8.02 10.15
CA GLU A 17 -1.29 -8.26 8.80
C GLU A 17 -2.40 -8.81 7.89
N LYS A 18 -2.51 -8.27 6.68
CA LYS A 18 -3.33 -8.83 5.59
C LYS A 18 -2.51 -8.93 4.32
N ASP A 19 -2.39 -10.13 3.77
CA ASP A 19 -1.91 -10.35 2.42
C ASP A 19 -3.05 -10.09 1.43
N LEU A 20 -2.90 -9.04 0.63
CA LEU A 20 -3.92 -8.60 -0.31
C LEU A 20 -3.66 -9.08 -1.74
N GLY A 21 -2.62 -9.89 -1.96
CA GLY A 21 -2.34 -10.44 -3.27
C GLY A 21 -1.48 -9.53 -4.14
N TYR A 22 -1.40 -9.87 -5.43
CA TYR A 22 -0.77 -9.01 -6.42
C TYR A 22 -1.72 -7.86 -6.78
N MET A 23 -1.21 -6.64 -6.77
CA MET A 23 -1.92 -5.44 -7.19
C MET A 23 -1.13 -4.69 -8.25
N LEU A 24 -1.86 -3.91 -9.06
CA LEU A 24 -1.25 -2.95 -9.97
C LEU A 24 -0.46 -1.92 -9.14
N HIS A 25 0.81 -1.74 -9.48
CA HIS A 25 1.69 -0.72 -8.94
C HIS A 25 1.53 0.57 -9.73
N ASP A 26 1.87 0.52 -11.03
CA ASP A 26 1.80 1.66 -11.96
C ASP A 26 1.86 1.16 -13.42
N ILE A 27 1.69 2.07 -14.38
CA ILE A 27 1.86 1.82 -15.81
C ILE A 27 3.13 2.54 -16.28
N ASP A 28 4.08 1.77 -16.84
CA ASP A 28 5.29 2.32 -17.41
C ASP A 28 5.04 2.93 -18.79
N PHE A 29 4.70 4.21 -18.83
CA PHE A 29 4.47 4.95 -20.08
C PHE A 29 5.72 5.11 -20.94
N ALA A 30 6.92 5.01 -20.36
CA ALA A 30 8.17 5.06 -21.11
C ALA A 30 8.45 3.74 -21.85
N ASN A 31 8.01 2.60 -21.28
CA ASN A 31 8.23 1.27 -21.81
C ASN A 31 6.93 0.61 -22.27
N GLY A 32 6.32 1.18 -23.31
CA GLY A 32 5.21 0.51 -24.02
C GLY A 32 3.89 0.44 -23.24
N LYS A 33 3.73 1.22 -22.17
CA LYS A 33 2.58 1.16 -21.25
C LYS A 33 2.49 -0.19 -20.53
N THR A 34 3.64 -0.76 -20.18
CA THR A 34 3.70 -2.03 -19.44
C THR A 34 3.15 -1.84 -18.04
N SER A 35 2.17 -2.64 -17.65
CA SER A 35 1.63 -2.65 -16.29
C SER A 35 2.64 -3.31 -15.36
N ARG A 36 2.97 -2.65 -14.25
CA ARG A 36 3.83 -3.21 -13.20
C ARG A 36 3.00 -3.61 -12.00
N PHE A 37 3.41 -4.66 -11.29
CA PHE A 37 2.69 -5.26 -10.17
C PHE A 37 3.59 -5.43 -8.94
N PHE A 38 2.99 -5.44 -7.76
CA PHE A 38 3.68 -5.78 -6.51
C PHE A 38 2.76 -6.63 -5.61
N ARG A 39 3.36 -7.40 -4.69
CA ARG A 39 2.61 -8.17 -3.69
C ARG A 39 2.25 -7.26 -2.52
N ALA A 40 1.03 -6.76 -2.51
CA ALA A 40 0.57 -5.84 -1.48
C ALA A 40 0.33 -6.55 -0.15
N LYS A 41 0.95 -6.05 0.90
CA LYS A 41 0.69 -6.42 2.29
C LYS A 41 0.23 -5.18 3.04
N MET A 42 -0.80 -5.34 3.86
CA MET A 42 -1.30 -4.28 4.75
C MET A 42 -0.97 -4.62 6.19
N GLN A 43 -0.41 -3.66 6.92
CA GLN A 43 -0.16 -3.74 8.35
C GLN A 43 -0.93 -2.60 9.02
N ASP A 44 -1.91 -2.95 9.87
CA ASP A 44 -2.70 -1.98 10.64
C ASP A 44 -3.30 -0.84 9.78
N GLY A 45 -3.83 -1.22 8.61
CA GLY A 45 -4.43 -0.29 7.65
C GLY A 45 -3.45 0.43 6.72
N VAL A 46 -2.14 0.19 6.86
CA VAL A 46 -1.09 0.80 6.03
C VAL A 46 -0.54 -0.20 5.03
N ILE A 47 -0.49 0.18 3.75
CA ILE A 47 0.21 -0.58 2.69
C ILE A 47 1.48 0.20 2.36
N GLU A 48 2.63 -0.43 2.57
CA GLU A 48 3.90 0.12 2.08
C GLU A 48 4.03 -0.15 0.59
N VAL A 49 4.07 0.92 -0.21
CA VAL A 49 4.20 0.82 -1.66
C VAL A 49 5.70 0.88 -2.01
N PRO A 50 6.26 -0.14 -2.66
CA PRO A 50 7.68 -0.17 -2.97
C PRO A 50 8.04 0.88 -4.04
N PRO A 51 9.32 1.27 -4.14
CA PRO A 51 9.81 2.06 -5.27
C PRO A 51 9.47 1.40 -6.61
N PHE A 52 9.27 2.21 -7.65
CA PHE A 52 8.88 1.74 -8.98
C PHE A 52 9.82 0.68 -9.56
N GLN A 53 11.12 0.76 -9.26
CA GLN A 53 12.15 -0.17 -9.71
C GLN A 53 11.97 -1.59 -9.19
N GLU A 54 11.31 -1.76 -8.04
CA GLU A 54 11.11 -3.05 -7.37
C GLU A 54 9.79 -3.74 -7.79
N ALA A 55 8.90 -3.02 -8.47
CA ALA A 55 7.67 -3.60 -9.01
C ALA A 55 7.98 -4.53 -10.20
N LEU A 56 7.32 -5.67 -10.28
CA LEU A 56 7.49 -6.64 -11.37
C LEU A 56 6.79 -6.14 -12.63
N ALA A 57 7.39 -6.33 -13.80
CA ALA A 57 6.78 -6.03 -15.10
C ALA A 57 5.96 -7.21 -15.63
#